data_AF-A0A0A8JEP6-F1
#
_entry.id   AF-A0A0A8JEP6-F1
#
_cell.length_a   1.000
_cell.length_b   1.000
_cell.length_c   1.000
_cell.angle_alpha   90.00
_cell.angle_beta   90.00
_cell.angle_gamma   90.00
#
_symmetry.space_group_name_H-M   'P 1'
#
loop_
_entity.id
_entity.type
_entity.pdbx_description
1 polymer ?
#
loop_
_entity_poly.entity_id
_entity_poly.type
_entity_poly.pdbx_seq_one_letter_code
_entity_poly.pdbx_strand_id
1 'polypeptide(L)'
;MGTYYSVGIITKFSANSHDNLSLKEWNEVLGPRLDLDLFEITMEENEISGKIKKDVFSENIIDFYDLLREISGPNYNGNLDYYEKEYGADLEQYQSGYETLWTKNAANNRKIAVNTEFALLYIEGKVLVEEFETDPQLINWLFRNSRIPNKLAGAVISSIV
;
A
#
# COMPACT_ATOMS: atom_id res chain seq x y z
N MET A 1 -23.42 6.07 -8.09
CA MET A 1 -22.45 5.47 -7.15
C MET A 1 -21.52 6.58 -6.70
N GLY A 2 -21.18 6.63 -5.41
CA GLY A 2 -20.19 7.60 -4.90
C GLY A 2 -18.78 7.03 -5.08
N THR A 3 -17.82 7.92 -5.20
CA THR A 3 -16.38 7.63 -5.19
C THR A 3 -15.87 7.87 -3.77
N TYR A 4 -15.04 7.01 -3.21
CA TYR A 4 -14.58 7.09 -1.82
C TYR A 4 -13.07 6.99 -1.71
N TYR A 5 -12.47 7.63 -0.70
CA TYR A 5 -11.07 7.36 -0.37
C TYR A 5 -10.96 6.10 0.47
N SER A 6 -9.90 5.35 0.24
CA SER A 6 -9.54 4.19 1.04
C SER A 6 -8.08 4.27 1.46
N VAL A 7 -7.79 3.62 2.59
CA VAL A 7 -6.42 3.30 3.00
C VAL A 7 -6.36 1.80 3.22
N GLY A 8 -5.26 1.21 2.77
CA GLY A 8 -5.00 -0.20 2.79
C GLY A 8 -3.52 -0.51 2.95
N ILE A 9 -3.24 -1.80 3.11
CA ILE A 9 -1.89 -2.35 3.13
C ILE A 9 -1.73 -3.21 1.89
N ILE A 10 -0.71 -2.92 1.06
CA ILE A 10 -0.37 -3.75 -0.09
C ILE A 10 0.00 -5.15 0.40
N THR A 11 -0.74 -6.15 -0.07
CA THR A 11 -0.56 -7.56 0.28
C THR A 11 0.12 -8.32 -0.85
N LYS A 12 -0.05 -7.87 -2.10
CA LYS A 12 0.67 -8.40 -3.26
C LYS A 12 1.01 -7.30 -4.25
N PHE A 13 2.09 -7.49 -4.98
CA PHE A 13 2.40 -6.67 -6.13
C PHE A 13 2.96 -7.49 -7.28
N SER A 14 2.83 -6.98 -8.50
CA SER A 14 3.60 -7.40 -9.66
C SER A 14 3.98 -6.21 -10.54
N ALA A 15 5.17 -6.25 -11.12
CA ALA A 15 5.67 -5.24 -12.03
C ALA A 15 6.46 -5.89 -13.16
N ASN A 16 6.29 -5.38 -14.36
CA ASN A 16 7.00 -5.85 -15.55
C ASN A 16 7.83 -4.72 -16.18
N SER A 17 9.05 -5.05 -16.60
CA SER A 17 9.97 -4.16 -17.29
C SER A 17 10.32 -4.73 -18.66
N HIS A 18 10.57 -3.87 -19.65
CA HIS A 18 11.07 -4.32 -20.96
C HIS A 18 12.52 -4.81 -20.90
N ASP A 19 13.25 -4.35 -19.89
CA ASP A 19 14.64 -4.66 -19.66
C ASP A 19 14.73 -5.61 -18.45
N ASN A 20 15.65 -6.57 -18.49
CA ASN A 20 15.93 -7.45 -17.36
C ASN A 20 16.67 -6.65 -16.27
N LEU A 21 16.01 -6.45 -15.13
CA LEU A 21 16.52 -5.67 -14.01
C LEU A 21 16.97 -6.60 -12.88
N SER A 22 18.13 -6.30 -12.30
CA SER A 22 18.58 -6.91 -11.06
C SER A 22 17.68 -6.52 -9.88
N LEU A 23 17.74 -7.28 -8.77
CA LEU A 23 17.00 -6.95 -7.55
C LEU A 23 17.33 -5.55 -7.01
N LYS A 24 18.58 -5.10 -7.19
CA LYS A 24 18.99 -3.75 -6.79
C LYS A 24 18.29 -2.69 -7.63
N GLU A 25 18.23 -2.88 -8.94
CA GLU A 25 17.52 -1.96 -9.84
C GLU A 25 16.02 -1.97 -9.56
N TRP A 26 15.42 -3.13 -9.29
CA TRP A 26 14.03 -3.21 -8.84
C TRP A 26 13.79 -2.46 -7.53
N ASN A 27 14.70 -2.55 -6.56
CA ASN A 27 14.62 -1.77 -5.32
C ASN A 27 14.67 -0.26 -5.59
N GLU A 28 15.50 0.20 -6.52
CA GLU A 28 15.57 1.62 -6.89
C GLU A 28 14.28 2.08 -7.60
N VAL A 29 13.69 1.23 -8.43
CA VAL A 29 12.46 1.51 -9.19
C VAL A 29 11.21 1.48 -8.32
N LEU A 30 11.11 0.50 -7.42
CA LEU A 30 9.92 0.22 -6.61
C LEU A 30 10.00 0.80 -5.21
N GLY A 31 11.18 1.01 -4.66
CA GLY A 31 11.40 1.56 -3.31
C GLY A 31 10.62 2.85 -3.01
N PRO A 32 10.44 3.79 -3.96
CA PRO A 32 9.57 4.95 -3.75
C PRO A 32 8.07 4.62 -3.56
N ARG A 33 7.65 3.40 -3.91
CA ARG A 33 6.25 2.94 -3.97
C ARG A 33 5.96 1.72 -3.08
N LEU A 34 6.97 0.99 -2.60
CA LEU A 34 6.85 -0.11 -1.64
C LEU A 34 8.21 -0.46 -1.02
N ASP A 35 8.19 -0.81 0.26
CA ASP A 35 9.34 -1.42 0.93
C ASP A 35 9.40 -2.92 0.60
N LEU A 36 10.33 -3.30 -0.29
CA LEU A 36 10.47 -4.66 -0.80
C LEU A 36 10.84 -5.67 0.30
N ASP A 37 11.46 -5.23 1.41
CA ASP A 37 11.87 -6.13 2.49
C ASP A 37 10.68 -6.74 3.24
N LEU A 38 9.48 -6.18 3.08
CA LEU A 38 8.23 -6.67 3.67
C LEU A 38 7.63 -7.87 2.91
N PHE A 39 8.14 -8.18 1.72
CA PHE A 39 7.55 -9.15 0.80
C PHE A 39 8.44 -10.38 0.60
N GLU A 40 7.79 -11.53 0.35
CA GLU A 40 8.40 -12.70 -0.26
C GLU A 40 8.43 -12.47 -1.77
N ILE A 41 9.61 -12.21 -2.31
CA ILE A 41 9.80 -11.77 -3.70
C ILE A 41 10.11 -12.95 -4.61
N THR A 42 9.45 -12.99 -5.76
CA THR A 42 9.78 -13.85 -6.89
C THR A 42 10.21 -12.99 -8.08
N MET A 43 11.32 -13.35 -8.71
CA MET A 43 11.82 -12.69 -9.91
C MET A 43 11.88 -13.66 -11.06
N GLU A 44 11.34 -13.23 -12.19
CA GLU A 44 11.51 -13.85 -13.51
C GLU A 44 12.24 -12.86 -14.43
N GLU A 45 12.54 -13.24 -15.68
CA GLU A 45 13.43 -12.46 -16.57
C GLU A 45 13.11 -10.95 -16.60
N ASN A 46 11.84 -10.61 -16.75
CA ASN A 46 11.36 -9.25 -16.94
C ASN A 46 10.28 -8.84 -15.94
N GLU A 47 10.06 -9.66 -14.91
CA GLU A 47 8.96 -9.50 -13.97
C GLU A 47 9.46 -9.69 -12.53
N ILE A 48 8.94 -8.86 -11.65
CA ILE A 48 9.07 -9.02 -10.20
C ILE A 48 7.67 -9.07 -9.62
N SER A 49 7.44 -10.01 -8.72
CA SER A 49 6.23 -10.09 -7.92
C SER A 49 6.58 -10.33 -6.47
N GLY A 50 5.65 -9.98 -5.59
CA GLY A 50 5.82 -10.27 -4.17
C GLY A 50 4.51 -10.40 -3.44
N LYS A 51 4.52 -11.20 -2.38
CA LYS A 51 3.41 -11.34 -1.42
C LYS A 51 3.92 -10.93 -0.05
N ILE A 52 3.15 -10.15 0.70
CA ILE A 52 3.53 -9.72 2.04
C ILE A 52 3.83 -10.95 2.91
N LYS A 53 4.92 -10.90 3.66
CA LYS A 53 5.28 -11.99 4.59
C LYS A 53 4.17 -12.15 5.63
N LYS A 54 3.82 -13.40 5.93
CA LYS A 54 2.63 -13.72 6.76
C LYS A 54 2.68 -13.07 8.14
N ASP A 55 3.86 -13.09 8.77
CA ASP A 55 4.16 -12.50 10.07
C ASP A 55 4.11 -10.97 10.04
N VAL A 56 4.55 -10.33 8.95
CA VAL A 56 4.57 -8.87 8.84
C VAL A 56 3.17 -8.28 9.03
N PHE A 57 2.12 -8.83 8.41
CA PHE A 57 0.78 -8.31 8.62
C PHE A 57 0.26 -8.62 10.03
N SER A 58 0.25 -9.90 10.42
CA SER A 58 -0.41 -10.34 11.64
C SER A 58 0.22 -9.78 12.91
N GLU A 59 1.54 -9.54 12.91
CA GLU A 59 2.25 -8.98 14.06
C GLU A 59 2.16 -7.46 14.17
N ASN A 60 1.80 -6.74 13.09
CA ASN A 60 1.91 -5.27 13.06
C ASN A 60 0.57 -4.56 12.89
N ILE A 61 -0.50 -5.25 12.46
CA ILE A 61 -1.75 -4.58 12.08
C ILE A 61 -2.49 -3.93 13.25
N ILE A 62 -2.51 -4.55 14.43
CA ILE A 62 -3.16 -3.99 15.63
C ILE A 62 -2.47 -2.68 16.03
N ASP A 63 -1.14 -2.71 16.18
CA ASP A 63 -0.34 -1.52 16.48
C ASP A 63 -0.47 -0.44 15.39
N PHE A 64 -0.69 -0.86 14.14
CA PHE A 64 -0.93 0.08 13.04
C PHE A 64 -2.28 0.78 13.19
N TYR A 65 -3.34 0.08 13.59
CA TYR A 65 -4.63 0.70 13.92
C TYR A 65 -4.54 1.65 15.12
N ASP A 66 -3.76 1.32 16.14
CA ASP A 66 -3.47 2.23 17.26
C ASP A 66 -2.80 3.51 16.79
N LEU A 67 -1.83 3.40 15.88
CA LEU A 67 -1.19 4.57 15.27
C LEU A 67 -2.19 5.41 14.45
N LEU A 68 -3.09 4.78 13.69
CA LEU A 68 -4.15 5.50 12.97
C LEU A 68 -5.10 6.22 13.94
N ARG A 69 -5.49 5.58 15.06
CA ARG A 69 -6.28 6.22 16.12
C ARG A 69 -5.57 7.45 16.69
N GLU A 70 -4.27 7.35 16.94
CA GLU A 70 -3.47 8.46 17.46
C GLU A 70 -3.41 9.64 16.47
N ILE A 71 -3.18 9.37 15.19
CA ILE A 71 -3.13 10.39 14.12
C ILE A 71 -4.48 11.08 13.97
N SER A 72 -5.59 10.32 13.97
CA SER A 72 -6.94 10.88 13.83
C SER A 72 -7.39 11.71 15.04
N GLY A 73 -6.77 11.47 16.20
CA GLY A 73 -7.00 12.22 17.42
C GLY A 73 -8.31 11.87 18.15
N PRO A 74 -8.50 12.37 19.38
CA PRO A 74 -9.56 11.93 20.29
C PRO A 74 -10.98 12.32 19.86
N ASN A 75 -11.12 13.20 18.87
CA ASN A 75 -12.42 13.70 18.41
C ASN A 75 -12.89 13.03 17.10
N TYR A 76 -12.16 12.01 16.61
CA TYR A 76 -12.57 11.27 15.42
C TYR A 76 -13.82 10.43 15.71
N ASN A 77 -14.87 10.62 14.91
CA ASN A 77 -16.18 9.96 15.05
C ASN A 77 -16.46 8.94 13.94
N GLY A 78 -15.44 8.44 13.25
CA GLY A 78 -15.57 7.42 12.20
C GLY A 78 -15.29 5.99 12.68
N ASN A 79 -15.63 5.01 11.83
CA ASN A 79 -15.37 3.58 12.07
C ASN A 79 -14.06 3.14 11.42
N LEU A 80 -12.93 3.76 11.80
CA LEU A 80 -11.63 3.40 11.22
C LEU A 80 -11.22 1.96 11.55
N ASP A 81 -11.76 1.39 12.63
CA ASP A 81 -11.37 0.10 13.21
C ASP A 81 -12.38 -1.01 12.92
N TYR A 82 -13.28 -0.82 11.95
CA TYR A 82 -14.29 -1.83 11.60
C TYR A 82 -13.65 -3.20 11.28
N TYR A 83 -12.68 -3.21 10.36
CA TYR A 83 -12.01 -4.44 9.95
C TYR A 83 -11.15 -5.02 11.08
N GLU A 84 -10.50 -4.16 11.89
CA GLU A 84 -9.76 -4.59 13.10
C GLU A 84 -10.67 -5.36 14.06
N LYS A 85 -11.86 -4.82 14.37
CA LYS A 85 -12.80 -5.41 15.32
C LYS A 85 -13.39 -6.73 14.84
N GLU A 86 -13.68 -6.82 13.54
CA GLU A 86 -14.33 -8.01 12.97
C GLU A 86 -13.32 -9.13 12.70
N TYR A 87 -12.12 -8.80 12.21
CA TYR A 87 -11.17 -9.78 11.66
C TYR A 87 -9.81 -9.81 12.38
N GLY A 88 -9.50 -8.79 13.16
CA GLY A 88 -8.24 -8.69 13.90
C GLY A 88 -7.02 -8.83 13.00
N ALA A 89 -6.18 -9.83 13.28
CA ALA A 89 -4.96 -10.08 12.54
C ALA A 89 -5.11 -11.07 11.36
N ASP A 90 -6.35 -11.51 11.06
CA ASP A 90 -6.60 -12.47 9.98
C ASP A 90 -6.74 -11.79 8.63
N LEU A 91 -5.62 -11.67 7.92
CA LEU A 91 -5.53 -11.02 6.60
C LEU A 91 -6.53 -11.59 5.57
N GLU A 92 -6.85 -12.88 5.63
CA GLU A 92 -7.68 -13.53 4.60
C GLU A 92 -9.15 -13.09 4.66
N GLN A 93 -9.58 -12.50 5.77
CA GLN A 93 -10.94 -11.99 5.95
C GLN A 93 -11.09 -10.51 5.50
N TYR A 94 -9.97 -9.81 5.30
CA TYR A 94 -10.00 -8.43 4.85
C TYR A 94 -10.48 -8.34 3.40
N GLN A 95 -11.26 -7.31 3.09
CA GLN A 95 -11.65 -7.05 1.70
C GLN A 95 -10.43 -6.60 0.90
N SER A 96 -10.21 -7.20 -0.27
CA SER A 96 -9.15 -6.77 -1.19
C SER A 96 -9.60 -5.60 -2.09
N GLY A 97 -8.72 -4.63 -2.27
CA GLY A 97 -8.73 -3.66 -3.35
C GLY A 97 -7.59 -3.92 -4.34
N TYR A 98 -7.71 -3.34 -5.54
CA TYR A 98 -6.71 -3.46 -6.60
C TYR A 98 -6.40 -2.08 -7.18
N GLU A 99 -5.13 -1.78 -7.38
CA GLU A 99 -4.69 -0.48 -7.91
C GLU A 99 -3.44 -0.64 -8.78
N THR A 100 -3.31 0.20 -9.81
CA THR A 100 -2.10 0.29 -10.63
C THR A 100 -1.31 1.54 -10.28
N LEU A 101 -0.15 1.36 -9.65
CA LEU A 101 0.79 2.43 -9.38
C LEU A 101 1.75 2.60 -10.56
N TRP A 102 2.12 3.84 -10.85
CA TRP A 102 3.11 4.14 -11.87
C TRP A 102 4.42 4.61 -11.24
N THR A 103 5.52 4.00 -11.69
CA THR A 103 6.89 4.43 -11.39
C THR A 103 7.68 4.61 -12.69
N LYS A 104 8.88 5.18 -12.58
CA LYS A 104 9.79 5.37 -13.72
C LYS A 104 11.14 4.75 -13.39
N ASN A 105 11.71 4.04 -14.35
CA ASN A 105 13.09 3.63 -14.27
C ASN A 105 14.00 4.86 -14.47
N ALA A 106 14.82 5.18 -13.47
CA ALA A 106 15.68 6.36 -13.49
C ALA A 106 16.74 6.33 -14.61
N ALA A 107 17.17 5.14 -15.05
CA ALA A 107 18.21 4.98 -16.06
C ALA A 107 17.72 5.31 -17.49
N ASN A 108 16.46 4.99 -17.82
CA ASN A 108 15.93 5.11 -19.18
C ASN A 108 14.61 5.92 -19.27
N ASN A 109 14.12 6.42 -18.13
CA ASN A 109 12.87 7.19 -17.99
C ASN A 109 11.61 6.46 -18.49
N ARG A 110 11.67 5.13 -18.66
CA ARG A 110 10.51 4.31 -19.06
C ARG A 110 9.56 4.15 -17.88
N LYS A 111 8.27 4.25 -18.17
CA LYS A 111 7.20 3.99 -17.19
C LYS A 111 7.09 2.49 -16.94
N ILE A 112 6.95 2.13 -15.68
CA ILE A 112 6.67 0.77 -15.22
C ILE A 112 5.35 0.81 -14.46
N ALA A 113 4.43 -0.07 -14.85
CA ALA A 113 3.19 -0.31 -14.14
C ALA A 113 3.46 -1.31 -13.01
N VAL A 114 2.95 -0.99 -11.82
CA VAL A 114 3.00 -1.84 -10.63
C VAL A 114 1.56 -2.14 -10.25
N ASN A 115 1.12 -3.36 -10.55
CA ASN A 115 -0.19 -3.83 -10.16
C ASN A 115 -0.13 -4.24 -8.69
N THR A 116 -1.08 -3.77 -7.88
CA THR A 116 -1.11 -4.04 -6.45
C THR A 116 -2.46 -4.61 -6.05
N GLU A 117 -2.42 -5.57 -5.14
CA GLU A 117 -3.57 -6.01 -4.35
C GLU A 117 -3.32 -5.55 -2.92
N PHE A 118 -4.35 -5.02 -2.26
CA PHE A 118 -4.23 -4.49 -0.91
C PHE A 118 -5.42 -4.86 -0.04
N ALA A 119 -5.16 -5.08 1.26
CA ALA A 119 -6.20 -5.25 2.26
C ALA A 119 -6.75 -3.87 2.65
N LEU A 120 -8.06 -3.67 2.48
CA LEU A 120 -8.76 -2.44 2.86
C LEU A 120 -8.82 -2.32 4.38
N LEU A 121 -8.23 -1.26 4.94
CA LEU A 121 -8.28 -1.01 6.37
C LEU A 121 -9.47 -0.16 6.78
N TYR A 122 -9.82 0.84 5.97
CA TYR A 122 -11.02 1.64 6.11
C TYR A 122 -11.32 2.39 4.80
N ILE A 123 -12.56 2.84 4.66
CA ILE A 123 -13.04 3.69 3.57
C ILE A 123 -13.61 4.95 4.22
N GLU A 124 -13.16 6.11 3.76
CA GLU A 124 -13.57 7.40 4.31
C GLU A 124 -13.91 8.41 3.22
N GLY A 125 -14.97 9.18 3.46
CA GLY A 125 -15.34 10.34 2.66
C GLY A 125 -15.95 9.99 1.31
N LYS A 126 -16.97 10.75 0.90
CA LYS A 126 -17.45 10.76 -0.49
C LYS A 126 -16.64 11.80 -1.24
N VAL A 127 -15.85 11.38 -2.21
CA VAL A 127 -15.11 12.25 -3.11
C VAL A 127 -16.11 12.86 -4.10
N LEU A 128 -16.25 14.19 -4.02
CA LEU A 128 -17.00 15.01 -4.96
C LEU A 128 -15.97 15.79 -5.77
N VAL A 129 -15.41 15.20 -6.85
CA VAL A 129 -14.76 15.86 -8.01
C VAL A 129 -13.94 14.83 -8.82
N GLU A 130 -13.83 15.10 -10.13
CA GLU A 130 -13.41 14.17 -11.19
C GLU A 130 -11.90 13.84 -11.25
N GLU A 131 -10.98 14.50 -10.52
CA GLU A 131 -9.54 14.22 -10.65
C GLU A 131 -8.76 14.44 -9.32
N PHE A 132 -8.54 13.36 -8.56
CA PHE A 132 -7.64 13.33 -7.40
C PHE A 132 -6.58 12.24 -7.55
N GLU A 133 -5.70 12.36 -8.55
CA GLU A 133 -4.57 11.42 -8.68
C GLU A 133 -3.44 11.70 -7.66
N THR A 134 -3.40 12.91 -7.08
CA THR A 134 -2.26 13.39 -6.29
C THR A 134 -2.35 13.01 -4.81
N ASP A 135 -3.53 13.11 -4.20
CA ASP A 135 -3.73 12.90 -2.76
C ASP A 135 -3.37 11.47 -2.30
N PRO A 136 -3.79 10.40 -3.00
CA PRO A 136 -3.38 9.05 -2.64
C PRO A 136 -1.86 8.87 -2.67
N GLN A 137 -1.19 9.48 -3.66
CA GLN A 137 0.26 9.42 -3.78
C GLN A 137 0.99 10.19 -2.68
N LEU A 138 0.45 11.35 -2.26
CA LEU A 138 1.00 12.13 -1.15
C LEU A 138 0.86 11.39 0.18
N ILE A 139 -0.31 10.80 0.45
CA ILE A 139 -0.53 9.99 1.67
C ILE A 139 0.44 8.81 1.69
N ASN A 140 0.56 8.08 0.58
CA ASN A 140 1.51 6.97 0.44
C ASN A 140 2.94 7.42 0.71
N TRP A 141 3.33 8.58 0.19
CA TRP A 141 4.67 9.13 0.42
C TRP A 141 4.87 9.53 1.88
N LEU A 142 3.88 10.14 2.52
CA LEU A 142 3.95 10.57 3.92
C LEU A 142 4.15 9.40 4.87
N PHE A 143 3.40 8.30 4.72
CA PHE A 143 3.59 7.12 5.57
C PHE A 143 5.01 6.55 5.48
N ARG A 144 5.60 6.53 4.29
CA ARG A 144 6.94 5.97 4.05
C ARG A 144 8.07 6.88 4.52
N ASN A 145 7.87 8.20 4.47
CA ASN A 145 8.91 9.18 4.79
C ASN A 145 8.76 9.75 6.21
N SER A 146 7.67 9.41 6.90
CA SER A 146 7.50 9.69 8.32
C SER A 146 8.26 8.65 9.15
N ARG A 147 8.79 9.06 10.31
CA ARG A 147 9.43 8.15 11.27
C ARG A 147 8.39 7.33 12.03
N ILE A 148 7.62 6.52 11.31
CA ILE A 148 6.58 5.65 11.88
C ILE A 148 7.25 4.32 12.28
N PRO A 149 7.24 3.96 13.58
CA PRO A 149 7.88 2.73 14.06
C PRO A 149 7.00 1.49 13.87
N ASN A 150 6.36 1.37 12.70
CA ASN A 150 5.55 0.21 12.32
C ASN A 150 5.91 -0.20 10.89
N LYS A 151 6.22 -1.48 10.68
CA LYS A 151 6.69 -1.99 9.38
C LYS A 151 5.67 -1.76 8.25
N LEU A 152 4.38 -1.83 8.56
CA LEU A 152 3.32 -1.70 7.56
C LEU A 152 3.29 -0.31 6.89
N ALA A 153 3.91 0.71 7.50
CA ALA A 153 4.08 2.03 6.89
C ALA A 153 4.79 1.96 5.51
N GLY A 154 5.67 0.99 5.30
CA GLY A 154 6.36 0.75 4.02
C GLY A 154 5.46 0.15 2.92
N ALA A 155 4.30 -0.39 3.30
CA ALA A 155 3.33 -1.03 2.40
C ALA A 155 1.98 -0.31 2.32
N VAL A 156 1.85 0.89 2.90
CA VAL A 156 0.59 1.66 2.85
C VAL A 156 0.26 2.07 1.42
N ILE A 157 -1.01 1.86 1.06
CA ILE A 157 -1.63 2.39 -0.13
C ILE A 157 -2.93 3.10 0.22
N SER A 158 -3.06 4.34 -0.23
CA SER A 158 -4.32 5.01 -0.41
C SER A 158 -4.73 4.86 -1.87
N SER A 159 -6.03 4.66 -2.08
CA SER A 159 -6.66 4.51 -3.40
C SER A 159 -8.09 5.06 -3.34
N ILE A 160 -8.65 5.31 -4.51
CA ILE A 160 -10.03 5.76 -4.69
C ILE A 160 -10.88 4.57 -5.15
N VAL A 161 -11.91 4.22 -4.38
CA VAL A 161 -12.80 3.06 -4.59
C VAL A 161 -14.25 3.44 -4.86
#